data_AF-A0A6N4XS60-F1
#
_entry.id   AF-A0A6N4XS60-F1
#
_cell.length_a   1.000
_cell.length_b   1.000
_cell.length_c   1.000
_cell.angle_alpha   90.00
_cell.angle_beta   90.00
_cell.angle_gamma   90.00
#
_symmetry.space_group_name_H-M   'P 1'
#
loop_
_entity.id
_entity.type
_entity.pdbx_description
1 polymer ?
#
loop_
_entity_poly.entity_id
_entity_poly.type
_entity_poly.pdbx_seq_one_letter_code
_entity_poly.pdbx_strand_id
1 'polypeptide(L)'
;MNYIKIFMLCIVCYILGCLQSYLGLFSLKEKISSLCMECSFSEEILYTNLILLGGMLIVSLIFKLIRLKKNILSVLYIVSFSIFSIIVNRDIFNAREASWSTYLDSEVTIHAISSLMPIIMMSWMVIFFMLKKSNRCE
;
A
#
# COMPACT_ATOMS: atom_id res chain seq x y z
N MET A 1 0.97 18.86 -12.32
CA MET A 1 -0.06 17.87 -11.90
C MET A 1 -1.22 18.55 -11.15
N ASN A 2 -2.42 18.52 -11.72
CA ASN A 2 -3.64 19.07 -11.10
C ASN A 2 -4.11 18.24 -9.90
N TYR A 3 -4.82 18.86 -8.97
CA TYR A 3 -5.36 18.19 -7.77
C TYR A 3 -6.25 16.99 -8.11
N ILE A 4 -7.02 17.06 -9.19
CA ILE A 4 -7.85 15.95 -9.68
C ILE A 4 -6.99 14.73 -10.06
N LYS A 5 -5.84 14.95 -10.73
CA LYS A 5 -4.93 13.86 -11.12
C LYS A 5 -4.26 13.22 -9.90
N ILE A 6 -3.93 14.02 -8.88
CA ILE A 6 -3.42 13.52 -7.59
C ILE A 6 -4.46 12.63 -6.93
N PHE A 7 -5.70 13.10 -6.81
CA PHE A 7 -6.77 12.35 -6.18
C PHE A 7 -7.04 11.01 -6.89
N MET A 8 -7.09 11.02 -8.23
CA MET A 8 -7.22 9.79 -9.02
C MET A 8 -6.06 8.81 -8.81
N LEU A 9 -4.82 9.30 -8.72
CA LEU A 9 -3.66 8.46 -8.42
C LEU A 9 -3.80 7.80 -7.05
N CYS A 10 -4.20 8.56 -6.03
CA CYS A 10 -4.38 8.05 -4.67
C CYS A 10 -5.48 6.97 -4.59
N ILE A 11 -6.59 7.15 -5.30
CA ILE A 11 -7.65 6.11 -5.39
C ILE A 11 -7.11 4.84 -6.03
N VAL A 12 -6.37 4.96 -7.13
CA VAL A 12 -5.77 3.80 -7.81
C VAL A 12 -4.77 3.10 -6.88
N CYS A 13 -3.91 3.84 -6.18
CA CYS A 13 -3.01 3.28 -5.17
C CYS A 13 -3.78 2.56 -4.06
N TYR A 14 -4.90 3.11 -3.59
CA TYR A 14 -5.73 2.47 -2.57
C TYR A 14 -6.32 1.15 -3.06
N ILE A 15 -6.93 1.11 -4.25
CA ILE A 15 -7.49 -0.11 -4.83
C ILE A 15 -6.40 -1.18 -5.01
N LEU A 16 -5.23 -0.78 -5.53
CA LEU A 16 -4.09 -1.68 -5.68
C LEU A 16 -3.58 -2.19 -4.32
N GLY A 17 -3.52 -1.33 -3.30
CA GLY A 17 -3.13 -1.70 -1.94
C GLY A 17 -4.09 -2.73 -1.32
N CYS A 18 -5.40 -2.51 -1.44
CA CYS A 18 -6.41 -3.47 -0.98
C CYS A 18 -6.29 -4.81 -1.70
N LEU A 19 -6.15 -4.80 -3.02
CA LEU A 19 -5.99 -6.03 -3.81
C LEU A 19 -4.70 -6.77 -3.41
N GLN A 20 -3.63 -6.01 -3.20
CA GLN A 20 -2.34 -6.54 -2.77
C GLN A 20 -2.41 -7.19 -1.40
N SER A 21 -3.02 -6.54 -0.41
CA SER A 21 -3.23 -7.11 0.91
C SER A 21 -4.13 -8.34 0.87
N TYR A 22 -5.20 -8.29 0.09
CA TYR A 22 -6.12 -9.42 -0.02
C TYR A 22 -5.45 -10.68 -0.59
N LEU A 23 -4.69 -10.53 -1.66
CA LEU A 23 -4.00 -11.67 -2.29
C LEU A 23 -2.79 -12.14 -1.47
N GLY A 24 -2.01 -11.20 -0.91
CA GLY A 24 -0.80 -11.53 -0.15
C GLY A 24 -1.09 -12.21 1.19
N LEU A 25 -2.21 -11.87 1.83
CA LEU A 25 -2.59 -12.37 3.16
C LEU A 25 -3.82 -13.28 3.12
N PHE A 26 -4.21 -13.78 1.94
CA PHE A 26 -5.42 -14.59 1.78
C PHE A 26 -5.46 -15.81 2.71
N SER A 27 -4.29 -16.40 3.01
CA SER A 27 -4.15 -17.53 3.95
C SER A 27 -4.58 -17.20 5.39
N LEU A 28 -4.63 -15.92 5.76
CA LEU A 28 -5.03 -15.45 7.09
C LEU A 28 -6.53 -15.15 7.21
N LYS A 29 -7.31 -15.41 6.16
CA LYS A 29 -8.74 -15.11 6.12
C LYS A 29 -9.52 -15.75 7.27
N GLU A 30 -9.17 -16.98 7.64
CA GLU A 30 -9.86 -17.77 8.68
C GLU A 30 -9.37 -17.45 10.10
N LYS A 31 -8.26 -16.71 10.23
CA LYS A 31 -7.70 -16.34 11.54
C LYS A 31 -8.36 -15.09 12.08
N ILE A 32 -8.72 -15.12 13.35
CA ILE A 32 -9.39 -14.03 14.05
C ILE A 32 -8.38 -12.90 14.30
N SER A 33 -8.79 -11.66 14.06
CA SER A 33 -7.97 -10.50 14.37
C SER A 33 -8.03 -10.18 15.86
N SER A 34 -6.88 -9.91 16.48
CA SER A 34 -6.80 -9.42 17.85
C SER A 34 -7.25 -7.96 18.00
N LEU A 35 -7.23 -7.19 16.91
CA LEU A 35 -7.72 -5.80 16.89
C LEU A 35 -9.25 -5.74 16.88
N CYS A 36 -9.90 -6.74 16.30
CA CYS A 36 -11.36 -6.81 16.22
C CYS A 36 -11.83 -8.26 16.04
N MET A 37 -12.44 -8.83 17.08
CA MET A 37 -12.87 -10.23 17.08
C MET A 37 -14.05 -10.50 16.13
N GLU A 38 -14.83 -9.47 15.78
CA GLU A 38 -16.02 -9.59 14.92
C GLU A 38 -15.77 -9.11 13.48
N CYS A 39 -14.64 -8.49 13.19
CA CYS A 39 -14.39 -7.90 11.88
C CYS A 39 -14.07 -8.96 10.82
N SER A 40 -14.69 -8.85 9.65
CA SER A 40 -14.34 -9.68 8.50
C SER A 40 -12.95 -9.33 7.97
N PHE A 41 -12.28 -10.31 7.34
CA PHE A 41 -10.98 -10.09 6.70
C PHE A 41 -10.99 -8.96 5.67
N SER A 42 -12.08 -8.84 4.91
CA SER A 42 -12.28 -7.78 3.94
C SER A 42 -12.41 -6.40 4.58
N GLU A 43 -13.16 -6.27 5.67
CA GLU A 43 -13.33 -4.99 6.36
C GLU A 43 -12.00 -4.49 6.91
N GLU A 44 -11.24 -5.38 7.56
CA GLU A 44 -9.92 -5.04 8.10
C GLU A 44 -8.96 -4.57 7.00
N ILE A 45 -8.90 -5.27 5.87
CA ILE A 45 -8.10 -4.82 4.71
C ILE A 45 -8.53 -3.42 4.25
N LEU A 46 -9.83 -3.17 4.11
CA LEU A 46 -10.34 -1.89 3.63
C LEU A 46 -10.00 -0.74 4.60
N TYR A 47 -10.16 -0.97 5.91
CA TYR A 47 -9.87 0.00 6.94
C TYR A 47 -8.38 0.28 7.08
N THR A 48 -7.54 -0.76 7.18
CA THR A 48 -6.09 -0.56 7.34
C THR A 48 -5.47 0.08 6.09
N ASN A 49 -5.98 -0.20 4.89
CA ASN A 49 -5.51 0.47 3.67
C ASN A 49 -5.92 1.94 3.56
N LEU A 50 -6.83 2.47 4.40
CA LEU A 50 -7.08 3.92 4.45
C LEU A 50 -5.83 4.71 4.85
N ILE A 51 -4.93 4.09 5.64
CA ILE A 51 -3.62 4.65 5.98
C ILE A 51 -2.80 4.88 4.69
N LEU A 52 -2.84 3.94 3.75
CA LEU A 52 -2.16 4.07 2.46
C LEU A 52 -2.78 5.20 1.63
N LEU A 53 -4.11 5.33 1.60
CA LEU A 53 -4.79 6.42 0.91
C LEU A 53 -4.37 7.79 1.48
N GLY A 54 -4.46 7.96 2.80
CA GLY A 54 -4.08 9.19 3.50
C GLY A 54 -2.59 9.51 3.35
N GLY A 55 -1.73 8.51 3.53
CA GLY A 55 -0.28 8.65 3.37
C GLY A 55 0.12 9.07 1.97
N MET A 56 -0.48 8.45 0.94
CA MET A 56 -0.23 8.82 -0.46
C MET A 56 -0.74 10.21 -0.82
N LEU A 57 -1.86 10.67 -0.23
CA LEU A 57 -2.33 12.05 -0.39
C LEU A 57 -1.32 13.06 0.17
N ILE A 58 -0.83 12.83 1.40
CA ILE A 58 0.18 13.68 2.05
C ILE A 58 1.47 13.72 1.22
N VAL A 59 1.98 12.56 0.81
CA VAL A 59 3.17 12.46 -0.04
C VAL A 59 2.98 13.21 -1.35
N SER A 60 1.81 13.08 -1.98
CA SER A 60 1.52 13.77 -3.24
C SER A 60 1.51 15.29 -3.10
N LEU A 61 0.98 15.81 -1.99
CA LEU A 61 0.99 17.24 -1.67
C LEU A 61 2.42 17.75 -1.42
N ILE A 62 3.22 17.00 -0.65
CA ILE A 62 4.63 17.33 -0.39
C ILE A 62 5.43 17.36 -1.69
N PHE A 63 5.32 16.34 -2.55
CA PHE A 63 6.06 16.29 -3.81
C PHE A 63 5.66 17.39 -4.79
N LYS A 64 4.40 17.85 -4.74
CA LYS A 64 3.97 19.02 -5.50
C LYS A 64 4.69 20.30 -5.05
N LEU A 65 4.93 20.47 -3.74
CA LEU A 65 5.63 21.64 -3.19
C LEU A 65 7.12 21.66 -3.55
N ILE A 66 7.79 20.50 -3.51
CA ILE A 66 9.25 20.39 -3.69
C ILE A 66 9.68 20.57 -5.17
N ARG A 67 8.74 20.57 -6.13
CA ARG A 67 9.02 20.79 -7.58
C ARG A 67 10.16 19.92 -8.13
N LEU A 68 10.17 18.63 -7.79
CA LEU A 68 11.20 17.68 -8.20
C LEU A 68 11.19 17.38 -9.70
N LYS A 69 12.34 16.93 -10.24
CA LYS A 69 12.43 16.40 -11.61
C LYS A 69 11.50 15.19 -11.78
N LYS A 70 10.84 15.10 -12.95
CA LYS A 70 9.81 14.11 -13.26
C LYS A 70 10.25 12.64 -13.01
N ASN A 71 11.49 12.28 -13.37
CA ASN A 71 12.00 10.92 -13.17
C ASN A 71 12.22 10.58 -11.68
N ILE A 72 12.71 11.56 -10.91
CA ILE A 72 12.92 11.39 -9.46
C ILE A 72 11.56 11.25 -8.78
N LEU A 73 10.59 12.06 -9.19
CA LEU A 73 9.23 12.01 -8.68
C LEU A 73 8.60 10.63 -8.88
N SER A 74 8.72 10.00 -10.06
CA SER A 74 8.20 8.65 -10.26
C SER A 74 8.84 7.59 -9.37
N VAL A 75 10.15 7.65 -9.18
CA VAL A 75 10.85 6.73 -8.27
C VAL A 75 10.36 6.93 -6.84
N LEU A 76 10.21 8.17 -6.40
CA LEU A 76 9.74 8.47 -5.06
C LEU A 76 8.30 7.99 -4.83
N TYR A 77 7.39 8.17 -5.79
CA TYR A 77 6.02 7.63 -5.69
C TYR A 77 6.01 6.10 -5.52
N ILE A 78 6.84 5.40 -6.29
CA ILE A 78 6.98 3.95 -6.23
C ILE A 78 7.53 3.52 -4.85
N VAL A 79 8.57 4.20 -4.36
CA VAL A 79 9.18 3.93 -3.05
C VAL A 79 8.18 4.20 -1.93
N SER A 80 7.51 5.36 -1.93
CA SER A 80 6.50 5.70 -0.92
C SER A 80 5.34 4.71 -0.92
N PHE A 81 4.81 4.34 -2.08
CA PHE A 81 3.76 3.34 -2.19
C PHE A 81 4.20 1.99 -1.61
N SER A 82 5.43 1.56 -1.89
CA SER A 82 5.98 0.30 -1.40
C SER A 82 6.12 0.32 0.13
N ILE A 83 6.63 1.42 0.70
CA ILE A 83 6.77 1.59 2.15
C ILE A 83 5.40 1.52 2.83
N PHE A 84 4.41 2.28 2.38
CA PHE A 84 3.07 2.24 2.97
C PHE A 84 2.41 0.87 2.83
N SER A 85 2.59 0.20 1.69
CA SER A 85 2.06 -1.15 1.49
C SER A 85 2.68 -2.14 2.48
N ILE A 86 3.99 -2.08 2.71
CA ILE A 86 4.64 -2.96 3.69
C ILE A 86 4.11 -2.68 5.10
N ILE A 87 3.95 -1.41 5.48
CA ILE A 87 3.41 -1.01 6.79
C ILE A 87 2.00 -1.59 7.00
N VAL A 88 1.10 -1.39 6.02
CA VAL A 88 -0.29 -1.89 6.11
C VAL A 88 -0.33 -3.40 6.22
N ASN A 89 0.45 -4.13 5.42
CA ASN A 89 0.45 -5.58 5.45
C ASN A 89 1.08 -6.15 6.71
N ARG A 90 2.12 -5.50 7.23
CA ARG A 90 2.70 -5.83 8.53
C ARG A 90 1.66 -5.69 9.64
N ASP A 91 0.88 -4.62 9.61
CA ASP A 91 -0.14 -4.35 10.62
C ASP A 91 -1.25 -5.42 10.62
N ILE A 92 -1.76 -5.77 9.43
CA ILE A 92 -2.76 -6.85 9.26
C ILE A 92 -2.20 -8.21 9.71
N PHE A 93 -0.95 -8.54 9.33
CA PHE A 93 -0.31 -9.79 9.76
C PHE A 93 -0.13 -9.81 11.29
N ASN A 94 0.30 -8.69 11.87
CA ASN A 94 0.48 -8.59 13.31
C ASN A 94 -0.83 -8.81 14.05
N ALA A 95 -1.91 -8.20 13.56
CA ALA A 95 -3.24 -8.31 14.15
C ALA A 95 -3.82 -9.74 14.08
N ARG A 96 -3.57 -10.47 12.99
CA ARG A 96 -4.19 -11.80 12.77
C ARG A 96 -3.35 -13.00 13.16
N GLU A 97 -2.04 -12.86 13.17
CA GLU A 97 -1.11 -13.97 13.39
C GLU A 97 -0.19 -13.70 14.58
N ALA A 98 0.58 -12.62 14.52
CA ALA A 98 1.67 -12.40 15.47
C ALA A 98 1.18 -12.00 16.86
N SER A 99 0.00 -11.41 17.00
CA SER A 99 -0.61 -11.14 18.30
C SER A 99 -1.03 -12.42 19.05
N TRP A 100 -1.21 -13.53 18.33
CA TRP A 100 -1.67 -14.80 18.88
C TRP A 100 -0.54 -15.81 19.10
N SER A 101 0.71 -15.45 18.78
CA SER A 101 1.84 -16.37 18.80
C SER A 101 3.18 -15.65 18.96
N THR A 102 4.23 -16.36 19.37
CA THR A 102 5.56 -15.77 19.56
C THR A 102 6.33 -15.69 18.24
N TYR A 103 5.94 -14.78 17.33
CA TYR A 103 6.77 -14.42 16.18
C TYR A 103 7.81 -13.38 16.58
N LEU A 104 9.04 -13.54 16.08
CA LEU A 104 10.00 -12.43 16.10
C LEU A 104 9.58 -11.39 15.05
N ASP A 105 9.73 -10.10 15.37
CA ASP A 105 9.45 -8.99 14.46
C ASP A 105 10.13 -9.15 13.08
N SER A 106 11.30 -9.79 13.04
CA SER A 106 12.02 -10.11 11.80
C SER A 106 11.26 -11.09 10.90
N GLU A 107 10.61 -12.10 11.47
CA GLU A 107 9.88 -13.14 10.73
C GLU A 107 8.58 -12.59 10.13
N VAL A 108 7.87 -11.75 10.91
CA VAL A 108 6.69 -10.99 10.47
C VAL A 108 7.04 -10.14 9.24
N THR A 109 8.19 -9.46 9.30
CA THR A 109 8.61 -8.55 8.23
C THR A 109 9.05 -9.31 6.98
N ILE A 110 9.72 -10.46 7.12
CA ILE A 110 10.13 -11.32 6.00
C ILE A 110 8.91 -11.94 5.30
N HIS A 111 7.91 -12.41 6.04
CA HIS A 111 6.67 -12.94 5.47
C HIS A 111 5.85 -11.87 4.74
N ALA A 112 5.76 -10.67 5.33
CA ALA A 112 5.16 -9.53 4.65
C ALA A 112 5.89 -9.22 3.34
N ILE A 113 7.22 -9.12 3.34
CA ILE A 113 7.99 -8.78 2.12
C ILE A 113 7.88 -9.87 1.03
N SER A 114 7.97 -11.15 1.41
CA SER A 114 7.98 -12.28 0.47
C SER A 114 6.64 -12.46 -0.25
N SER A 115 5.51 -12.34 0.47
CA SER A 115 4.17 -12.46 -0.11
C SER A 115 3.79 -11.29 -1.03
N LEU A 116 4.44 -10.13 -0.85
CA LEU A 116 4.09 -8.90 -1.58
C LEU A 116 4.90 -8.67 -2.85
N MET A 117 6.08 -9.30 -3.00
CA MET A 117 7.00 -9.07 -4.13
C MET A 117 6.36 -9.12 -5.53
N PRO A 118 5.57 -10.15 -5.91
CA PRO A 118 5.02 -10.22 -7.27
C PRO A 118 3.93 -9.16 -7.52
N ILE A 119 3.20 -8.77 -6.47
CA ILE A 119 2.10 -7.81 -6.61
C ILE A 119 2.64 -6.37 -6.60
N ILE A 120 3.68 -6.10 -5.81
CA ILE A 120 4.41 -4.81 -5.83
C ILE A 120 4.92 -4.51 -7.24
N MET A 121 5.46 -5.49 -7.96
CA MET A 121 5.94 -5.30 -9.33
C MET A 121 4.82 -4.93 -10.32
N MET A 122 3.63 -5.51 -10.17
CA MET A 122 2.45 -5.14 -10.97
C MET A 122 1.97 -3.72 -10.66
N SER A 123 1.94 -3.36 -9.36
CA SER A 123 1.60 -2.02 -8.90
C SER A 123 2.56 -0.95 -9.43
N TRP A 124 3.85 -1.27 -9.50
CA TRP A 124 4.88 -0.36 -10.05
C TRP A 124 4.64 -0.05 -11.53
N MET A 125 4.27 -1.05 -12.33
CA MET A 125 3.96 -0.82 -13.75
C MET A 125 2.77 0.14 -13.91
N VAL A 126 1.69 -0.07 -13.14
CA VAL A 126 0.49 0.79 -13.21
C VAL A 126 0.80 2.23 -12.81
N ILE A 127 1.53 2.43 -11.71
CA ILE A 127 1.95 3.75 -11.23
C ILE A 127 2.86 4.43 -12.27
N PHE A 128 3.82 3.69 -12.83
CA PHE A 128 4.72 4.21 -13.86
C PHE A 128 3.95 4.65 -15.12
N PHE A 129 3.00 3.85 -15.60
CA PHE A 129 2.18 4.21 -16.76
C PHE A 129 1.29 5.43 -16.49
N MET A 130 0.68 5.53 -15.31
CA MET A 130 -0.14 6.67 -14.90
C MET A 130 0.68 7.97 -14.87
N LEU A 131 1.87 7.94 -14.29
CA LEU A 131 2.77 9.10 -14.23
C LEU A 131 3.31 9.47 -15.62
N LYS A 132 3.69 8.49 -16.44
CA LYS A 132 4.14 8.72 -17.83
C LYS A 132 3.04 9.31 -18.70
N LYS A 133 1.79 8.83 -18.57
CA LYS A 133 0.62 9.39 -19.28
C LYS A 133 0.31 10.80 -18.83
N SER A 134 0.34 11.08 -17.51
CA SER A 134 0.16 12.43 -16.99
C SER A 134 1.19 13.43 -17.55
N ASN A 135 2.41 12.97 -17.83
CA ASN A 135 3.51 13.78 -18.36
C ASN A 135 3.42 14.08 -19.87
N ARG A 136 2.54 13.40 -20.64
CA ARG A 136 2.40 13.60 -22.10
C ARG A 136 1.38 14.70 -22.45
N CYS A 137 0.60 15.16 -21.48
CA CYS A 137 -0.48 16.15 -21.66
C CYS A 137 -0.23 17.47 -20.92
N GLU A 138 0.99 17.68 -20.42
CA GLU A 138 1.55 18.98 -19.99
C GLU A 138 2.67 19.33 -20.98
#